data_AF-A0A3D4XVK0-F1
#
_entry.id   AF-A0A3D4XVK0-F1
#
_cell.length_a   1.000
_cell.length_b   1.000
_cell.length_c   1.000
_cell.angle_alpha   90.00
_cell.angle_beta   90.00
_cell.angle_gamma   90.00
#
_symmetry.space_group_name_H-M   'P 1'
#
loop_
_entity.id
_entity.type
_entity.pdbx_description
1 polymer ?
#
loop_
_entity_poly.entity_id
_entity_poly.type
_entity_poly.pdbx_seq_one_letter_code
_entity_poly.pdbx_strand_id
1 'polypeptide(L)' 'MKNINYDLIKLLHNKLDTCWRLEKFYCQDACDAQCESINALNKILEDEKSHVEMIKKELEKRIKAGLFS' A
#
# COMPACT_ATOMS: atom_id res chain seq x y z
N MET A 1 -17.85 -14.34 11.38
CA MET A 1 -17.97 -14.49 9.92
C MET A 1 -16.96 -13.55 9.28
N LYS A 2 -15.93 -14.06 8.57
CA LYS A 2 -14.86 -13.23 8.01
C LYS A 2 -15.31 -12.67 6.66
N ASN A 3 -15.41 -11.34 6.52
CA ASN A 3 -15.66 -10.72 5.22
C ASN A 3 -14.32 -10.43 4.54
N ILE A 4 -13.87 -11.37 3.71
CA ILE A 4 -12.56 -11.29 3.05
C ILE A 4 -12.51 -10.08 2.09
N ASN A 5 -13.62 -9.71 1.46
CA ASN A 5 -13.66 -8.56 0.55
C ASN A 5 -13.43 -7.26 1.32
N TYR A 6 -14.10 -7.11 2.47
CA TYR A 6 -13.88 -5.99 3.38
C TYR A 6 -12.43 -5.96 3.87
N ASP A 7 -11.87 -7.10 4.28
CA ASP A 7 -10.48 -7.18 4.76
C ASP A 7 -9.48 -6.78 3.66
N LEU A 8 -9.71 -7.20 2.41
CA LEU A 8 -8.88 -6.80 1.26
C LEU A 8 -9.00 -5.31 0.93
N ILE A 9 -10.20 -4.74 0.99
CA ILE A 9 -10.40 -3.29 0.79
C ILE A 9 -9.71 -2.52 1.91
N LYS A 10 -9.85 -2.96 3.16
CA LYS A 10 -9.18 -2.34 4.31
C LYS A 10 -7.67 -2.43 4.19
N LEU A 11 -7.15 -3.57 3.74
CA LEU A 11 -5.73 -3.73 3.46
C LEU A 11 -5.27 -2.79 2.35
N LEU A 12 -6.00 -2.69 1.24
CA LEU A 12 -5.72 -1.76 0.14
C LEU A 12 -5.68 -0.31 0.64
N HIS A 13 -6.68 0.10 1.41
CA HIS A 13 -6.76 1.44 1.99
C HIS A 13 -5.54 1.75 2.86
N ASN A 14 -5.14 0.83 3.74
CA ASN A 14 -3.97 1.01 4.59
C ASN A 14 -2.66 1.12 3.78
N LYS A 15 -2.53 0.34 2.69
CA LYS A 15 -1.36 0.43 1.80
C LYS A 15 -1.31 1.76 1.07
N LEU A 16 -2.45 2.24 0.56
CA LEU A 16 -2.55 3.56 -0.08
C LEU A 16 -2.21 4.69 0.89
N ASP A 17 -2.73 4.66 2.13
CA ASP A 17 -2.40 5.64 3.17
C ASP A 17 -0.89 5.62 3.50
N THR A 18 -0.30 4.43 3.60
CA THR A 18 1.13 4.26 3.86
C THR A 18 1.99 4.85 2.74
N CYS A 19 1.68 4.55 1.47
CA CYS A 19 2.34 5.14 0.31
C CYS A 19 2.26 6.67 0.35
N TRP A 20 1.07 7.22 0.60
CA TRP A 20 0.86 8.66 0.64
C TRP A 20 1.69 9.33 1.73
N ARG A 21 1.75 8.75 2.94
CA ARG A 21 2.56 9.28 4.04
C ARG A 21 4.06 9.24 3.74
N LEU A 22 4.54 8.14 3.16
CA LEU A 22 5.94 8.00 2.74
C LEU A 22 6.31 9.08 1.70
N GLU A 23 5.48 9.25 0.68
CA GLU A 23 5.71 10.24 -0.39
C GLU A 23 5.61 11.69 0.08
N LYS A 24 4.66 11.99 0.96
CA LYS A 24 4.37 13.38 1.34
C LYS A 24 5.16 13.88 2.54
N PHE A 25 5.51 12.99 3.47
CA PHE A 25 6.12 13.40 4.73
C PHE A 25 7.43 12.69 4.98
N TYR A 26 7.45 11.36 5.00
CA TYR A 26 8.58 10.64 5.61
C TYR A 26 9.85 10.65 4.75
N CYS A 27 9.74 10.47 3.43
CA CYS A 27 10.91 10.56 2.56
C CYS A 27 11.47 11.98 2.52
N GLN A 28 10.58 13.00 2.50
CA GLN A 28 11.02 14.39 2.50
C GLN A 28 11.70 14.77 3.82
N ASP A 29 11.08 14.44 4.95
CA ASP A 29 11.64 14.68 6.29
C ASP A 29 13.00 13.99 6.48
N ALA A 30 13.13 12.73 6.08
CA ALA A 30 14.40 12.01 6.13
C ALA A 30 15.47 12.62 5.21
N CYS A 31 15.08 13.18 4.07
CA CYS A 31 15.97 13.90 3.16
C CYS A 31 16.47 15.20 3.80
N ASP A 32 15.55 16.00 4.34
CA ASP A 32 15.84 17.29 4.98
C ASP A 32 16.69 17.11 6.25
N ALA A 33 16.41 16.05 7.03
CA ALA A 33 17.19 15.65 8.19
C ALA A 33 18.49 14.90 7.86
N GLN A 34 18.82 14.72 6.56
CA GLN A 34 20.02 14.02 6.08
C GLN A 34 20.20 12.62 6.67
N CYS A 35 19.10 11.90 6.87
CA CYS A 35 19.12 10.55 7.42
C CYS A 35 19.60 9.55 6.37
N GLU A 36 20.50 8.65 6.77
CA GLU A 36 20.97 7.53 5.93
C GLU A 36 19.84 6.55 5.55
N SER A 37 18.72 6.59 6.29
CA SER A 37 17.54 5.76 6.08
C SER A 37 16.73 6.13 4.83
N ILE A 38 17.04 7.22 4.13
CA ILE A 38 16.28 7.66 2.95
C ILE A 38 16.16 6.56 1.88
N ASN A 39 17.25 5.81 1.66
CA ASN A 39 17.25 4.70 0.70
C ASN A 39 16.33 3.56 1.13
N ALA A 40 16.28 3.27 2.44
CA ALA A 40 15.38 2.25 2.99
C ALA A 40 13.92 2.70 2.87
N LEU A 41 13.61 3.96 3.14
CA LEU A 41 12.26 4.52 3.01
C LEU A 41 11.78 4.51 1.56
N ASN A 42 12.63 4.86 0.61
CA ASN A 42 12.31 4.77 -0.82
C ASN A 42 12.04 3.33 -1.25
N LYS A 43 12.84 2.37 -0.77
CA LYS A 43 12.58 0.95 -1.04
C LYS A 43 11.25 0.47 -0.45
N ILE A 44 10.93 0.88 0.78
CA ILE A 44 9.63 0.58 1.40
C ILE A 44 8.50 1.16 0.54
N LEU A 45 8.63 2.41 0.06
CA LEU A 45 7.63 3.02 -0.80
C LEU A 45 7.41 2.23 -2.11
N GLU A 46 8.49 1.77 -2.76
CA GLU A 46 8.40 0.93 -3.96
C GLU A 46 7.68 -0.40 -3.67
N ASP A 47 8.03 -1.07 -2.57
CA ASP A 47 7.41 -2.31 -2.15
C ASP A 47 5.91 -2.11 -1.84
N GLU A 48 5.54 -1.03 -1.14
CA GLU A 48 4.15 -0.71 -0.83
C GLU A 48 3.32 -0.42 -2.10
N LYS A 49 3.90 0.26 -3.10
CA LYS A 49 3.26 0.44 -4.42
C LYS A 49 3.04 -0.89 -5.14
N SER A 50 4.03 -1.79 -5.08
CA SER A 50 3.90 -3.15 -5.62
C SER A 50 2.76 -3.92 -4.93
N HIS A 51 2.69 -3.84 -3.60
CA HIS A 51 1.61 -4.45 -2.82
C HIS A 51 0.22 -3.91 -3.19
N VAL A 52 0.08 -2.59 -3.42
CA VAL A 52 -1.18 -1.98 -3.90
C VAL A 52 -1.66 -2.65 -5.19
N GLU A 53 -0.77 -2.82 -6.16
CA GLU A 53 -1.11 -3.44 -7.45
C GLU A 53 -1.46 -4.93 -7.32
N MET A 54 -0.79 -5.66 -6.43
CA MET A 54 -1.15 -7.05 -6.13
C MET A 54 -2.56 -7.17 -5.54
N ILE A 55 -2.91 -6.28 -4.60
CA ILE A 55 -4.22 -6.31 -3.94
C ILE A 55 -5.33 -5.90 -4.92
N LYS A 56 -5.10 -4.88 -5.76
CA LYS A 56 -6.04 -4.51 -6.83
C LYS A 56 -6.33 -5.69 -7.77
N LYS A 57 -5.30 -6.40 -8.22
CA LYS A 57 -5.45 -7.58 -9.08
C LYS A 57 -6.26 -8.69 -8.41
N GLU A 58 -6.07 -8.93 -7.12
CA GLU A 58 -6.88 -9.90 -6.38
C GLU A 58 -8.35 -9.46 -6.29
N LEU A 59 -8.61 -8.20 -5.94
CA LEU A 59 -9.97 -7.65 -5.92
C LEU A 59 -10.66 -7.78 -7.29
N GLU A 60 -9.97 -7.45 -8.38
CA GLU A 60 -10.48 -7.64 -9.74
C GLU A 60 -10.82 -9.11 -10.05
N LYS A 61 -9.96 -10.05 -9.66
CA LYS A 61 -10.23 -11.49 -9.84
C LYS A 61 -11.45 -11.94 -9.07
N ARG A 62 -11.63 -11.45 -7.84
CA ARG A 62 -12.79 -11.78 -7.00
C ARG A 62 -14.09 -11.23 -7.59
N ILE A 63 -14.06 -10.01 -8.12
CA ILE A 63 -15.20 -9.42 -8.85
C ILE A 63 -15.54 -10.27 -10.06
N LYS A 64 -14.55 -10.62 -10.89
CA LYS A 64 -14.75 -11.47 -12.08
C LYS A 64 -15.28 -12.87 -11.74
N ALA A 65 -14.89 -13.41 -10.58
CA ALA A 65 -15.36 -14.70 -10.10
C ALA A 65 -16.75 -14.65 -9.41
N GLY A 66 -17.38 -13.47 -9.29
CA GLY A 66 -18.64 -13.31 -8.57
C GLY A 66 -18.54 -13.52 -7.05
N LEU A 67 -17.32 -13.43 -6.49
CA LEU A 67 -17.02 -13.62 -5.06
C LEU A 67 -16.99 -12.29 -4.28
N PHE A 68 -17.37 -11.19 -4.93
CA PHE A 68 -17.41 -9.87 -4.34
C PHE A 68 -18.83 -9.53 -3.90
N SER A 69 -19.11 -9.79 -2.61
CA SER A 69 -20.35 -9.52 -1.89
C SER A 69 -20.10 -8.90 -0.52
#